data_AF-A0A371H8G3-F1
#
_entry.id   AF-A0A371H8G3-F1
#
_cell.length_a   1.000
_cell.length_b   1.000
_cell.length_c   1.000
_cell.angle_alpha   90.00
_cell.angle_beta   90.00
_cell.angle_gamma   90.00
#
_symmetry.space_group_name_H-M   'P 1'
#
loop_
_entity.id
_entity.type
_entity.pdbx_description
1 polymer ?
#
loop_
_entity_poly.entity_id
_entity_poly.type
_entity_poly.pdbx_seq_one_letter_code
_entity_poly.pdbx_strand_id
1 'polypeptide(L)'
;MGVGYLRAFSTSLKTAENEDEIRVNLDLLQEVREVAQVKEYATKARVARRQRRRVAPKHFQSHDLVLRKITRTTDDNKLAPIWEDPYRITEEAGRGAYRLEHLDGKKIP
;
A
#
# COMPACT_ATOMS: atom_id res chain seq x y z
N MET A 1 39.32 53.00 -30.73
CA MET A 1 39.17 51.74 -31.49
C MET A 1 40.07 50.71 -30.82
N GLY A 2 39.65 49.65 -30.12
CA GLY A 2 38.33 49.15 -29.74
C GLY A 2 38.50 47.95 -28.81
N VAL A 3 37.40 47.62 -28.12
CA VAL A 3 36.96 46.30 -27.63
C VAL A 3 37.84 45.51 -26.64
N GLY A 4 37.67 45.83 -25.35
CA GLY A 4 37.93 44.95 -24.21
C GLY A 4 36.67 44.30 -23.59
N TYR A 5 35.52 44.29 -24.28
CA TYR A 5 34.21 44.00 -23.67
C TYR A 5 33.62 42.61 -23.95
N LEU A 6 34.25 41.78 -24.79
CA LEU A 6 33.57 40.58 -25.34
C LEU A 6 33.77 39.30 -24.53
N ARG A 7 34.75 39.24 -23.60
CA ARG A 7 35.06 38.01 -22.85
C ARG A 7 34.26 37.85 -21.56
N ALA A 8 34.10 38.92 -20.77
CA ALA A 8 33.33 38.86 -19.52
C ALA A 8 31.82 38.84 -19.77
N PHE A 9 31.34 39.57 -20.78
CA PHE A 9 29.92 39.63 -21.14
C PHE A 9 29.42 38.28 -21.69
N SER A 10 30.23 37.57 -22.47
CA SER A 10 29.86 36.26 -23.03
C SER A 10 29.85 35.13 -22.01
N THR A 11 30.73 35.13 -21.00
CA THR A 11 30.61 34.19 -19.87
C THR A 11 29.41 34.51 -18.99
N SER A 12 29.13 35.79 -18.73
CA SER A 12 27.96 36.19 -17.92
C SER A 12 26.64 35.81 -18.59
N LEU A 13 26.54 35.96 -19.92
CA LEU A 13 25.38 35.51 -20.70
C LEU A 13 25.21 33.99 -20.65
N LYS A 14 26.29 33.22 -20.87
CA LYS A 14 26.27 31.76 -20.80
C LYS A 14 25.88 31.24 -19.41
N THR A 15 26.33 31.91 -18.35
CA THR A 15 25.96 31.54 -16.97
C THR A 15 24.48 31.82 -16.71
N ALA A 16 23.95 32.96 -17.16
CA ALA A 16 22.53 33.29 -17.03
C ALA A 16 21.64 32.31 -17.80
N GLU A 17 22.01 31.98 -19.04
CA GLU A 17 21.30 30.97 -19.86
C GLU A 17 21.32 29.59 -19.18
N ASN A 18 22.45 29.19 -18.60
CA ASN A 18 22.58 27.94 -17.86
C ASN A 18 21.76 27.94 -16.56
N GLU A 19 21.68 29.07 -15.84
CA GLU A 19 20.81 29.20 -14.66
C GLU A 19 19.33 29.06 -15.02
N ASP A 20 18.91 29.66 -16.13
CA ASP A 20 17.53 29.57 -16.62
C ASP A 20 17.21 28.14 -17.08
N GLU A 21 18.12 27.45 -17.75
CA GLU A 21 17.96 26.04 -18.12
C GLU A 21 17.86 25.12 -16.88
N ILE A 22 18.65 25.39 -15.84
CA ILE A 22 18.56 24.67 -14.56
C ILE A 22 17.19 24.88 -13.91
N ARG A 23 16.65 26.11 -13.90
CA ARG A 23 15.32 26.40 -13.35
C ARG A 23 14.23 25.63 -14.09
N VAL A 24 14.25 25.67 -15.42
CA VAL A 24 13.30 24.94 -16.26
C VAL A 24 13.39 23.42 -15.99
N ASN A 25 14.59 22.88 -15.89
CA ASN A 25 14.77 21.46 -15.58
C ASN A 25 14.23 21.08 -14.20
N LEU A 26 14.40 21.94 -13.20
CA LEU A 26 13.84 21.73 -11.86
C LEU A 26 12.31 21.75 -11.87
N ASP A 27 11.70 22.70 -12.59
CA ASP A 27 10.25 22.79 -12.72
C ASP A 27 9.69 21.54 -13.41
N LEU A 28 10.31 21.09 -14.50
CA LEU A 28 9.93 19.85 -15.18
C LEU A 28 10.01 18.63 -14.24
N LEU A 29 11.08 18.52 -13.45
CA LEU A 29 11.23 17.45 -12.47
C LEU A 29 10.15 17.50 -11.38
N GLN A 30 9.79 18.70 -10.95
CA GLN A 30 8.73 18.92 -9.97
C GLN A 30 7.37 18.50 -10.54
N GLU A 31 7.03 18.90 -11.76
CA GLU A 31 5.80 18.50 -12.44
C GLU A 31 5.69 16.96 -12.57
N VAL A 32 6.78 16.31 -13.00
CA VAL A 32 6.81 14.84 -13.11
C VAL A 32 6.58 14.18 -11.75
N ARG A 33 7.20 14.72 -10.69
CA ARG A 33 7.03 14.20 -9.33
C ARG A 33 5.58 14.36 -8.85
N GLU A 34 4.96 15.51 -9.07
CA GLU A 34 3.57 15.77 -8.68
C GLU A 34 2.61 14.83 -9.41
N VAL A 35 2.78 14.66 -10.72
CA VAL A 35 1.99 13.71 -11.51
C VAL A 35 2.16 12.28 -10.99
N ALA A 36 3.38 11.87 -10.65
CA ALA A 36 3.65 10.56 -10.08
C ALA A 36 2.96 10.37 -8.72
N GLN A 37 3.03 11.36 -7.83
CA GLN A 37 2.36 11.33 -6.52
C GLN A 37 0.84 11.23 -6.65
N VAL A 38 0.23 12.00 -7.54
CA VAL A 38 -1.22 11.93 -7.80
C VAL A 38 -1.62 10.54 -8.30
N LYS A 39 -0.84 9.97 -9.24
CA LYS A 39 -1.08 8.61 -9.76
C LYS A 39 -0.93 7.56 -8.67
N GLU A 40 0.09 7.67 -7.83
CA GLU A 40 0.33 6.76 -6.71
C GLU A 40 -0.84 6.82 -5.71
N TYR A 41 -1.23 8.02 -5.28
CA TYR A 41 -2.35 8.22 -4.37
C TYR A 41 -3.65 7.65 -4.96
N ALA A 42 -3.95 7.97 -6.22
CA ALA A 42 -5.14 7.46 -6.91
C ALA A 42 -5.14 5.92 -6.98
N THR A 43 -3.99 5.31 -7.26
CA THR A 43 -3.85 3.85 -7.32
C THR A 43 -4.06 3.23 -5.94
N LYS A 44 -3.40 3.74 -4.90
CA LYS A 44 -3.58 3.29 -3.51
C LYS A 44 -5.04 3.42 -3.06
N ALA A 45 -5.69 4.54 -3.33
CA ALA A 45 -7.09 4.77 -2.99
C ALA A 45 -8.02 3.79 -3.70
N ARG A 46 -7.79 3.50 -4.99
CA ARG A 46 -8.55 2.51 -5.76
C ARG A 46 -8.42 1.11 -5.16
N VAL A 47 -7.20 0.70 -4.80
CA VAL A 47 -6.93 -0.60 -4.17
C VAL A 47 -7.62 -0.68 -2.81
N ALA A 48 -7.47 0.34 -1.96
CA ALA A 48 -8.11 0.39 -0.64
C ALA A 48 -9.65 0.29 -0.75
N ARG A 49 -10.26 1.01 -1.69
CA ARG A 49 -11.72 0.94 -1.94
C ARG A 49 -12.15 -0.45 -2.39
N ARG A 50 -11.39 -1.09 -3.29
CA ARG A 50 -11.67 -2.46 -3.75
C ARG A 50 -11.57 -3.46 -2.61
N GLN A 51 -10.54 -3.33 -1.77
CA GLN A 51 -10.37 -4.21 -0.62
C GLN A 51 -11.49 -4.03 0.39
N ARG A 52 -11.86 -2.79 0.75
CA ARG A 52 -13.00 -2.51 1.65
C ARG A 52 -14.32 -3.07 1.13
N ARG A 53 -14.56 -3.03 -0.19
CA ARG A 53 -15.76 -3.63 -0.80
C ARG A 53 -15.75 -5.16 -0.78
N ARG A 54 -14.57 -5.78 -0.98
CA ARG A 54 -14.42 -7.24 -0.97
C ARG A 54 -14.48 -7.82 0.44
N VAL A 55 -13.93 -7.09 1.41
CA VAL A 55 -13.93 -7.47 2.83
C VAL A 55 -15.08 -6.72 3.49
N ALA A 56 -16.31 -7.16 3.22
CA ALA A 56 -17.44 -6.73 4.02
C ALA A 56 -17.31 -7.37 5.42
N PRO A 57 -17.43 -6.60 6.52
CA PRO A 57 -17.50 -7.20 7.84
C PRO A 57 -18.70 -8.13 7.88
N LYS A 58 -18.45 -9.41 8.13
CA LYS A 58 -19.49 -10.41 8.31
C LYS A 58 -19.70 -10.59 9.81
N HIS A 59 -20.92 -10.42 10.26
CA HIS A 59 -21.32 -10.74 11.62
C HIS A 59 -21.65 -12.22 11.68
N PHE A 60 -21.00 -12.93 12.58
CA PHE A 60 -21.30 -14.32 12.90
C PHE A 60 -22.06 -14.39 14.22
N GLN A 61 -22.91 -15.41 14.33
CA GLN A 61 -23.65 -15.71 15.56
C GLN A 61 -23.01 -16.88 16.30
N SER A 62 -23.37 -17.02 17.58
CA SER A 62 -23.07 -18.23 18.32
C SER A 62 -23.62 -19.44 17.57
N HIS A 63 -22.84 -20.53 17.53
CA HIS A 63 -23.09 -21.76 16.79
C HIS A 63 -22.84 -21.72 15.27
N ASP A 64 -22.47 -20.57 14.69
CA ASP A 64 -22.01 -20.52 13.30
C ASP A 64 -20.72 -21.32 13.10
N LEU A 65 -20.61 -21.95 11.93
CA LEU A 65 -19.41 -22.66 11.50
C LEU A 65 -18.48 -21.75 10.69
N VAL A 66 -17.20 -21.73 11.06
CA VAL A 66 -16.16 -20.92 10.40
C VAL A 66 -14.88 -21.71 10.18
N LEU A 67 -14.13 -21.34 9.13
CA LEU A 67 -12.80 -21.90 8.87
C LEU A 67 -11.73 -20.93 9.39
N ARG A 68 -10.73 -21.45 10.10
CA ARG A 68 -9.58 -20.66 10.56
C ARG A 68 -8.46 -20.74 9.53
N LYS A 69 -7.85 -19.60 9.20
CA LYS A 69 -6.71 -19.57 8.28
C LYS A 69 -5.45 -20.05 8.99
N ILE A 70 -4.71 -20.97 8.37
CA ILE A 70 -3.42 -21.45 8.90
C ILE A 70 -2.37 -20.36 8.69
N THR A 71 -1.68 -19.98 9.77
CA THR A 71 -0.51 -19.10 9.68
C THR A 71 0.67 -19.92 9.18
N ARG A 72 1.25 -19.49 8.06
CA ARG A 72 2.31 -20.26 7.44
C ARG A 72 3.54 -20.39 8.33
N THR A 73 3.97 -21.61 8.64
CA THR A 73 5.23 -21.90 9.32
C THR A 73 6.31 -22.30 8.30
N THR A 74 7.56 -22.39 8.74
CA THR A 74 8.73 -22.68 7.89
C THR A 74 8.63 -24.04 7.18
N ASP A 75 7.80 -24.95 7.69
CA ASP A 75 7.64 -26.32 7.21
C ASP A 75 6.49 -26.48 6.19
N ASP A 76 5.81 -25.38 5.84
CA ASP A 76 4.63 -25.43 4.99
C ASP A 76 4.97 -25.52 3.50
N ASN A 77 4.64 -26.67 2.91
CA ASN A 77 4.68 -26.85 1.46
C ASN A 77 3.62 -25.96 0.77
N LYS A 78 3.89 -25.51 -0.46
CA LYS A 78 2.98 -24.71 -1.29
C LYS A 78 1.60 -25.36 -1.51
N LEU A 79 1.54 -26.69 -1.39
CA LEU A 79 0.34 -27.51 -1.58
C LEU A 79 -0.40 -27.84 -0.28
N ALA A 80 0.12 -27.42 0.88
CA ALA A 80 -0.60 -27.60 2.14
C ALA A 80 -1.88 -26.76 2.15
N PRO A 81 -2.98 -27.25 2.78
CA PRO A 81 -4.20 -26.46 2.97
C PRO A 81 -3.90 -25.11 3.64
N ILE A 82 -4.60 -24.06 3.20
CA ILE A 82 -4.44 -22.70 3.74
C ILE A 82 -5.46 -22.44 4.87
N TRP A 83 -6.45 -23.33 4.99
CA TRP A 83 -7.54 -23.28 5.97
C TRP A 83 -7.52 -24.57 6.77
N GLU A 84 -7.71 -24.44 8.09
CA GLU A 84 -7.96 -25.55 9.01
C GLU A 84 -9.40 -26.08 8.86
N ASP A 85 -9.68 -27.16 9.60
CA ASP A 85 -11.01 -27.73 9.75
C ASP A 85 -12.05 -26.72 10.29
N PRO A 86 -13.36 -27.03 10.15
CA PRO A 86 -14.42 -26.16 10.67
C PRO A 86 -14.41 -26.06 12.19
N TYR A 87 -14.63 -24.85 12.68
CA TYR A 87 -14.83 -24.52 14.08
C TYR A 87 -16.22 -23.96 14.31
N ARG A 88 -16.74 -24.11 15.53
CA ARG A 88 -17.97 -23.48 15.97
C ARG A 88 -17.65 -22.21 16.77
N ILE A 89 -18.40 -21.14 16.52
CA ILE A 89 -18.32 -19.93 17.34
C ILE A 89 -19.09 -20.15 18.64
N THR A 90 -18.46 -19.86 19.77
CA THR A 90 -19.13 -19.90 21.09
C THR A 90 -19.77 -18.55 21.40
N GLU A 91 -19.00 -17.47 21.28
CA GLU A 91 -19.46 -16.11 21.55
C GLU A 91 -18.59 -15.04 20.87
N GLU A 92 -19.14 -13.83 20.75
CA GLU A 92 -18.40 -12.65 20.30
C GLU A 92 -17.54 -12.12 21.46
N ALA A 93 -16.23 -12.07 21.26
CA ALA A 93 -15.27 -11.51 22.23
C ALA A 93 -15.14 -9.98 22.12
N GLY A 94 -15.80 -9.37 21.14
CA GLY A 94 -15.86 -7.93 20.87
C GLY A 94 -14.91 -7.48 19.74
N ARG A 95 -15.23 -6.33 19.14
CA ARG A 95 -14.47 -5.72 18.01
C ARG A 95 -14.25 -6.66 16.83
N GLY A 96 -15.19 -7.57 16.56
CA GLY A 96 -15.09 -8.55 15.48
C GLY A 96 -14.20 -9.76 15.77
N ALA A 97 -13.78 -9.95 17.03
CA ALA A 97 -13.15 -11.18 17.50
C ALA A 97 -14.20 -12.18 18.01
N TYR A 98 -13.98 -13.46 17.75
CA TYR A 98 -14.88 -14.56 18.14
C TYR A 98 -14.11 -15.63 18.90
N ARG A 99 -14.73 -16.19 19.95
CA ARG A 99 -14.21 -17.38 20.63
C ARG A 99 -14.66 -18.63 19.88
N LEU A 100 -13.75 -19.57 19.69
CA LEU A 100 -13.95 -20.76 18.87
C LEU A 100 -13.85 -22.04 19.70
N GLU A 101 -14.61 -23.05 19.31
CA GLU A 101 -14.49 -24.42 19.78
C GLU A 101 -14.41 -25.39 18.59
N HIS A 102 -13.72 -26.51 18.80
CA HIS A 102 -13.76 -27.64 17.89
C HIS A 102 -15.19 -28.23 17.85
N LEU A 103 -15.51 -28.95 16.77
CA LEU A 103 -16.83 -29.58 16.61
C LEU A 103 -17.14 -30.62 17.69
N ASP A 104 -16.10 -31.17 18.34
CA ASP A 104 -16.21 -32.10 19.48
C ASP A 104 -16.42 -31.40 20.84
N GLY A 105 -16.57 -30.06 20.85
CA GLY A 105 -16.82 -29.26 22.05
C GLY A 105 -15.55 -28.86 22.82
N LYS A 106 -14.36 -29.19 22.33
CA LYS A 106 -13.11 -28.71 22.95
C LYS A 106 -12.88 -27.25 22.59
N LYS A 107 -12.67 -26.41 23.60
CA LYS A 107 -12.34 -24.99 23.41
C LYS A 107 -10.92 -24.84 22.86
N ILE A 108 -10.74 -23.93 21.92
CA ILE A 108 -9.40 -23.52 21.48
C ILE A 108 -8.81 -22.60 22.57
N PRO A 109 -7.57 -22.85 23.02
CA PRO A 109 -6.88 -21.97 23.97
C PRO A 109 -6.74 -20.52 23.50
#